data_AF-A0A967F629-F1
#
_entry.id   AF-A0A967F629-F1
#
_cell.length_a   1.000
_cell.length_b   1.000
_cell.length_c   1.000
_cell.angle_alpha   90.00
_cell.angle_beta   90.00
_cell.angle_gamma   90.00
#
_symmetry.space_group_name_H-M   'P 1'
#
loop_
_entity.id
_entity.type
_entity.pdbx_description
1 polymer ?
#
loop_
_entity_poly.entity_id
_entity_poly.type
_entity_poly.pdbx_seq_one_letter_code
_entity_poly.pdbx_strand_id
1 'polypeptide(L)'
;SITSAHEKRAEDATRDVEAWLKCQYMEQHLGDEFDGVVTGVTNFGLFVQIGELLVDGLVHVTSLSNDYYHHDPGTQSLVGERTGRSYRLGDG
;
A
#
# COMPACT_ATOMS: atom_id res chain seq x y z
N SER A 1 -4.47 -32.15 17.58
CA SER A 1 -4.86 -31.71 16.22
C SER A 1 -3.65 -31.77 15.31
N ILE A 2 -3.53 -32.81 14.49
CA ILE A 2 -2.39 -33.03 13.57
C ILE A 2 -2.60 -32.30 12.22
N THR A 3 -3.81 -31.75 12.03
CA THR A 3 -4.25 -31.05 10.81
C THR A 3 -3.55 -29.69 10.65
N SER A 4 -3.22 -28.96 11.73
CA SER A 4 -2.69 -27.60 11.59
C SER A 4 -1.21 -27.52 11.17
N ALA A 5 -0.43 -28.60 11.31
CA ALA A 5 0.99 -28.60 10.94
C ALA A 5 1.21 -28.81 9.43
N HIS A 6 0.32 -29.56 8.78
CA HIS A 6 0.34 -29.73 7.33
C HIS A 6 -0.27 -28.53 6.62
N GLU A 7 -1.35 -27.98 7.18
CA GLU A 7 -2.01 -26.77 6.68
C GLU A 7 -1.07 -25.56 6.73
N LYS A 8 -0.38 -25.33 7.86
CA LYS A 8 0.65 -24.27 7.96
C LYS A 8 1.79 -24.40 6.95
N ARG A 9 2.28 -25.63 6.71
CA ARG A 9 3.38 -25.85 5.76
C ARG A 9 2.94 -25.67 4.31
N ALA A 10 1.69 -25.99 3.99
CA ALA A 10 1.12 -25.72 2.68
C ALA A 10 0.92 -24.21 2.49
N GLU A 11 0.36 -23.51 3.48
CA GLU A 11 0.21 -22.05 3.45
C GLU A 11 1.54 -21.32 3.30
N ASP A 12 2.59 -21.73 4.02
CA ASP A 12 3.91 -21.11 3.92
C ASP A 12 4.50 -21.29 2.51
N ALA A 13 4.37 -22.49 1.90
CA ALA A 13 4.82 -22.73 0.53
C ALA A 13 4.02 -21.92 -0.50
N THR A 14 2.70 -21.79 -0.32
CA THR A 14 1.85 -20.95 -1.17
C THR A 14 2.22 -19.47 -1.04
N ARG A 15 2.48 -19.00 0.18
CA ARG A 15 2.86 -17.60 0.44
C ARG A 15 4.23 -17.25 -0.14
N ASP A 16 5.20 -18.16 -0.07
CA ASP A 16 6.54 -17.95 -0.64
C ASP A 16 6.49 -17.90 -2.18
N VAL A 17 5.72 -18.79 -2.81
CA VAL A 17 5.52 -18.78 -4.27
C VAL A 17 4.77 -17.52 -4.71
N GLU A 18 3.74 -17.11 -3.97
CA GLU A 18 3.04 -15.84 -4.21
C GLU A 18 3.96 -14.64 -4.08
N ALA A 19 4.79 -14.58 -3.03
CA ALA A 19 5.74 -13.48 -2.83
C ALA A 19 6.74 -13.39 -4.00
N TRP A 20 7.24 -14.53 -4.47
CA TRP A 20 8.16 -14.57 -5.61
C TRP A 20 7.49 -14.13 -6.92
N LEU A 21 6.27 -14.59 -7.20
CA LEU A 21 5.47 -14.15 -8.35
C LEU A 21 5.16 -12.66 -8.30
N LYS A 22 4.82 -12.13 -7.12
CA LYS A 22 4.56 -10.69 -6.90
C LYS A 22 5.81 -9.85 -7.16
N CYS A 23 6.97 -10.28 -6.66
CA CYS A 23 8.24 -9.61 -6.93
C CYS A 23 8.55 -9.58 -8.43
N GLN A 24 8.41 -10.73 -9.13
CA GLN A 24 8.66 -10.80 -10.57
C GLN A 24 7.67 -9.93 -11.37
N TYR A 25 6.41 -9.86 -10.94
CA TYR A 25 5.41 -8.99 -11.56
C TYR A 25 5.75 -7.51 -11.33
N MET A 26 6.08 -7.11 -10.10
CA MET A 26 6.48 -5.73 -9.80
C MET A 26 7.77 -5.32 -10.53
N GLU A 27 8.72 -6.23 -10.75
CA GLU A 27 9.93 -5.95 -11.52
C GLU A 27 9.61 -5.61 -12.99
N GLN A 28 8.57 -6.21 -13.57
CA GLN A 28 8.13 -5.92 -14.94
C GLN A 28 7.35 -4.60 -15.06
N HIS A 29 6.80 -4.11 -13.95
CA HIS A 29 5.99 -2.90 -13.89
C HIS A 29 6.70 -1.75 -13.15
N LEU A 30 8.03 -1.78 -13.14
CA LEU A 30 8.88 -0.72 -12.59
C LEU A 30 8.66 0.57 -13.38
N GLY A 31 7.83 1.46 -12.83
CA GLY A 31 7.48 2.75 -13.44
C GLY A 31 6.03 2.86 -13.89
N ASP A 32 5.23 1.80 -13.79
CA ASP A 32 3.80 1.85 -14.09
C ASP A 32 2.99 2.44 -12.92
N GLU A 33 1.90 3.11 -13.26
CA GLU A 33 0.93 3.63 -12.31
C GLU A 33 -0.07 2.51 -11.98
N PHE A 34 -0.26 2.27 -10.68
CA PHE A 34 -1.19 1.26 -10.18
C PHE A 34 -2.33 1.91 -9.42
N ASP A 35 -3.54 1.43 -9.65
CA ASP A 35 -4.69 1.74 -8.80
C ASP A 35 -4.54 1.00 -7.48
N GLY A 36 -4.67 1.74 -6.38
CA GLY A 36 -4.49 1.22 -5.04
C GLY A 36 -5.32 1.99 -4.04
N VAL A 37 -5.75 1.28 -3.00
CA VAL A 37 -6.58 1.87 -1.95
C VAL A 37 -5.69 2.34 -0.81
N VAL A 38 -5.89 3.57 -0.33
CA VAL A 38 -5.18 4.08 0.83
C VAL A 38 -5.63 3.30 2.08
N THR A 39 -4.74 2.47 2.62
CA THR A 39 -4.98 1.65 3.81
C THR A 39 -4.40 2.26 5.08
N GLY A 40 -3.62 3.33 4.96
CA GLY A 40 -3.08 4.04 6.10
C GLY A 40 -2.64 5.45 5.75
N VAL A 41 -2.81 6.37 6.70
CA VAL A 41 -2.37 7.76 6.57
C VAL A 41 -1.46 8.08 7.74
N THR A 42 -0.30 8.67 7.46
CA THR A 42 0.69 9.08 8.46
C THR A 42 1.25 10.46 8.15
N ASN A 43 1.92 11.10 9.10
CA ASN A 43 2.56 12.41 8.87
C ASN A 43 3.63 12.40 7.77
N PHE A 44 4.28 11.26 7.52
CA PHE A 44 5.39 11.17 6.56
C PHE A 44 4.98 10.53 5.24
N GLY A 45 3.74 10.04 5.11
CA GLY A 45 3.30 9.36 3.90
C GLY A 45 1.98 8.61 4.00
N LEU A 46 1.64 7.93 2.92
CA LEU A 46 0.42 7.15 2.73
C LEU A 46 0.79 5.69 2.51
N PHE A 47 0.09 4.79 3.19
CA PHE A 47 0.11 3.37 2.86
C PHE A 47 -1.00 3.09 1.86
N VAL A 48 -0.65 2.46 0.75
CA VAL A 48 -1.54 2.15 -0.36
C VAL A 48 -1.45 0.66 -0.64
N GLN A 49 -2.58 -0.03 -0.62
CA GLN A 49 -2.67 -1.43 -0.96
C GLN A 49 -3.07 -1.57 -2.43
N ILE A 50 -2.23 -2.23 -3.22
CA ILE A 50 -2.50 -2.53 -4.63
C ILE A 50 -3.34 -3.80 -4.68
N GLY A 51 -4.62 -3.66 -5.01
CA GLY A 51 -5.63 -4.71 -4.87
C GLY A 51 -5.33 -5.98 -5.67
N GLU A 52 -4.76 -5.85 -6.87
CA GLU A 52 -4.44 -7.01 -7.73
C GLU A 52 -3.30 -7.86 -7.19
N LEU A 53 -2.42 -7.28 -6.38
CA LEU A 53 -1.20 -7.94 -5.92
C LEU A 53 -1.24 -8.25 -4.41
N LEU A 54 -2.22 -7.73 -3.67
CA LEU A 54 -2.23 -7.74 -2.20
C LEU A 54 -0.88 -7.25 -1.64
N VAL A 55 -0.28 -6.27 -2.32
CA VAL A 55 0.99 -5.66 -1.94
C VAL A 55 0.70 -4.31 -1.32
N ASP A 56 1.34 -4.05 -0.18
CA ASP A 56 1.32 -2.75 0.47
C ASP A 56 2.52 -1.92 0.00
N GLY A 57 2.24 -0.73 -0.52
CA GLY A 57 3.19 0.30 -0.90
C GLY A 57 3.18 1.47 0.07
N LEU A 58 4.34 2.08 0.31
CA LEU A 58 4.45 3.33 1.05
C LEU A 58 4.78 4.47 0.08
N VAL A 59 3.87 5.44 -0.01
CA VAL A 59 4.09 6.68 -0.74
C VAL A 59 4.56 7.75 0.24
N HIS A 60 5.82 8.16 0.13
CA HIS A 60 6.36 9.22 0.98
C HIS A 60 5.77 10.58 0.59
N VAL A 61 5.51 11.45 1.58
CA VAL A 61 4.91 12.77 1.37
C VAL A 61 5.73 13.68 0.44
N THR A 62 7.05 13.44 0.35
CA THR A 62 7.93 14.19 -0.58
C THR A 62 7.78 13.76 -2.04
N SER A 63 7.27 12.55 -2.28
CA SER A 63 6.96 12.05 -3.62
C SER A 63 5.58 12.54 -4.09
N LEU A 64 4.69 12.85 -3.14
CA LEU A 64 3.47 13.58 -3.45
C LEU A 64 3.86 14.96 -3.97
N SER A 65 3.17 15.41 -5.02
CA SER A 65 3.36 16.69 -5.70
C SER A 65 3.77 17.79 -4.72
N ASN A 66 4.86 18.52 -5.02
CA ASN A 66 5.56 19.52 -4.20
C ASN A 66 4.62 20.50 -3.45
N ASP A 67 4.00 20.01 -2.39
CA ASP A 67 2.95 20.63 -1.61
C ASP A 67 3.17 20.24 -0.15
N TYR A 68 2.73 21.11 0.75
CA TYR A 68 2.83 20.89 2.17
C TYR A 68 1.58 20.17 2.62
N TYR A 69 1.70 18.87 2.92
CA TYR A 69 0.57 18.08 3.38
C TYR A 69 0.47 18.11 4.91
N HIS A 70 -0.71 18.48 5.41
CA HIS A 70 -1.05 18.37 6.83
C HIS A 70 -1.85 17.10 7.05
N HIS A 71 -1.42 16.31 8.03
CA HIS A 71 -2.17 15.16 8.48
C HIS A 71 -3.26 15.62 9.46
N ASP A 72 -4.50 15.30 9.12
CA ASP A 72 -5.66 15.44 9.99
C ASP A 72 -5.99 14.07 10.61
N PRO A 73 -5.63 13.85 11.89
CA PRO A 73 -5.90 12.58 12.57
C PRO A 73 -7.40 12.35 12.84
N GLY A 74 -8.24 13.39 12.81
CA GLY A 74 -9.69 13.24 13.00
C GLY A 74 -10.38 12.64 11.79
N THR A 75 -9.93 12.99 10.59
CA THR A 75 -10.45 12.46 9.32
C THR A 75 -9.57 11.38 8.70
N GLN A 76 -8.45 11.05 9.35
CA GLN A 76 -7.39 10.16 8.83
C GLN A 76 -7.03 10.52 7.39
N SER A 77 -6.69 11.79 7.17
CA SER A 77 -6.42 12.31 5.84
C SER A 77 -5.18 13.20 5.78
N LEU A 78 -4.55 13.26 4.61
CA LEU A 78 -3.47 14.19 4.28
C LEU A 78 -4.03 15.25 3.34
N VAL A 79 -4.03 16.51 3.75
CA VAL A 79 -4.55 17.64 2.96
C VAL A 79 -3.40 18.55 2.56
N GLY A 80 -3.23 18.74 1.26
CA GLY A 80 -2.24 19.65 0.67
C GLY A 80 -2.67 21.10 0.85
N GLU A 81 -1.82 21.90 1.50
CA GLU A 81 -2.08 23.29 1.85
C GLU A 81 -2.18 24.20 0.63
N ARG A 82 -1.37 23.93 -0.41
CA ARG A 82 -1.29 24.78 -1.62
C ARG A 82 -2.25 24.33 -2.71
N THR A 83 -2.43 23.02 -2.90
CA THR A 83 -3.26 22.47 -3.98
C THR A 83 -4.68 22.13 -3.55
N GLY A 84 -4.93 22.03 -2.24
CA GLY A 84 -6.20 21.57 -1.69
C GLY A 84 -6.48 20.08 -1.93
N ARG A 85 -5.51 19.31 -2.45
CA ARG A 85 -5.65 17.87 -2.65
C ARG A 85 -5.74 17.17 -1.29
N SER A 86 -6.78 16.37 -1.07
CA SER A 86 -6.90 15.51 0.11
C SER A 86 -6.79 14.05 -0.26
N TYR A 87 -5.98 13.29 0.48
CA TYR A 87 -5.93 11.83 0.43
C TYR A 87 -6.48 11.29 1.74
N ARG A 88 -7.56 10.52 1.69
CA ARG A 88 -8.19 9.94 2.89
C ARG A 88 -7.97 8.45 2.96
N LEU A 89 -8.04 7.92 4.18
CA LEU A 89 -8.15 6.48 4.38
C LEU A 89 -9.37 5.93 3.60
N GLY A 90 -9.15 4.92 2.76
CA GLY A 90 -10.17 4.29 1.95
C GLY A 90 -10.41 4.92 0.58
N ASP A 91 -9.72 6.01 0.24
CA ASP A 91 -9.71 6.51 -1.14
C ASP A 91 -9.00 5.50 -2.06
N GLY A 92 -9.52 5.30 -3.26
CA GLY A 92 -8.99 4.45 -4.32
C GLY A 92 -9.47 4.89 -5.70
#